data_AF-A0A7J2U833-F1
#
_entry.id   AF-A0A7J2U833-F1
#
_cell.length_a   1.000
_cell.length_b   1.000
_cell.length_c   1.000
_cell.angle_alpha   90.00
_cell.angle_beta   90.00
_cell.angle_gamma   90.00
#
_symmetry.space_group_name_H-M   'P 1'
#
loop_
_entity.id
_entity.type
_entity.pdbx_description
1 polymer ?
#
loop_
_entity_poly.entity_id
_entity_poly.type
_entity_poly.pdbx_seq_one_letter_code
_entity_poly.pdbx_strand_id
1 'polypeptide(L)'
;MLRVAGEVAERKGSSVITEDDIREAEKIIEHNRVLEALANLTLHSKLVVLSVFQLAKANGYKAITGDIFEVYSELCRELSITPLTQRRVSTLINELDALGLLNAQIVNMGRYGRTKKIRLEVTRTLIKEAFANDPRLGRLIDYEPKCLAEASRNRNRGW
;
A
#
# COMPACT_ATOMS: atom_id res chain seq x y z
N MET A 1 -7.78 24.02 0.90
CA MET A 1 -9.17 23.85 1.33
C MET A 1 -10.09 24.80 0.55
N LEU A 2 -10.05 26.13 0.77
CA LEU A 2 -10.97 27.08 0.11
C LEU A 2 -10.92 27.08 -1.43
N ARG A 3 -9.72 26.93 -2.04
CA ARG A 3 -9.57 26.88 -3.51
C ARG A 3 -10.30 25.69 -4.14
N VAL A 4 -10.14 24.50 -3.56
CA VAL A 4 -10.76 23.26 -4.06
C VAL A 4 -12.27 23.27 -3.79
N ALA A 5 -12.73 23.80 -2.65
CA ALA A 5 -14.15 23.97 -2.37
C ALA A 5 -14.83 24.93 -3.36
N GLY A 6 -14.14 26.01 -3.76
CA GLY A 6 -14.59 26.91 -4.82
C GLY A 6 -14.70 26.21 -6.18
N GLU A 7 -13.71 25.41 -6.57
CA GLU A 7 -13.75 24.62 -7.82
C GLU A 7 -14.89 23.58 -7.82
N VAL A 8 -15.15 22.93 -6.68
CA VAL A 8 -16.24 21.96 -6.52
C VAL A 8 -17.60 22.66 -6.66
N ALA A 9 -17.80 23.80 -5.99
CA ALA A 9 -19.03 24.59 -6.08
C ALA A 9 -19.27 25.12 -7.50
N GLU A 10 -18.22 25.62 -8.16
CA GLU A 10 -18.28 26.11 -9.55
C GLU A 10 -18.65 24.99 -10.53
N ARG A 11 -18.07 23.78 -10.40
CA ARG A 11 -18.46 22.62 -11.23
C ARG A 11 -19.93 22.23 -11.06
N LYS A 12 -20.51 22.46 -9.88
CA LYS A 12 -21.94 22.22 -9.61
C LYS A 12 -22.84 23.39 -10.04
N GLY A 13 -22.27 24.48 -10.54
CA GLY A 13 -22.99 25.70 -10.89
C GLY A 13 -23.51 26.48 -9.68
N SER A 14 -22.98 26.23 -8.49
CA SER A 14 -23.36 26.95 -7.27
C SER A 14 -22.51 28.20 -7.08
N SER A 15 -23.15 29.34 -6.82
CA SER A 15 -22.48 30.61 -6.51
C SER A 15 -22.08 30.75 -5.04
N VAL A 16 -22.47 29.79 -4.19
CA VAL A 16 -22.19 29.76 -2.75
C VAL A 16 -21.57 28.41 -2.39
N ILE A 17 -20.50 28.43 -1.59
CA ILE A 17 -19.86 27.23 -1.07
C ILE A 17 -20.72 26.67 0.07
N THR A 18 -21.14 25.42 -0.07
CA THR A 18 -21.92 24.71 0.96
C THR A 18 -21.04 23.81 1.82
N GLU A 19 -21.54 23.33 2.96
CA GLU A 19 -20.82 22.33 3.77
C GLU A 19 -20.51 21.05 2.99
N ASP A 20 -21.38 20.66 2.06
CA ASP A 20 -21.16 19.47 1.24
C ASP A 20 -20.00 19.67 0.24
N ASP A 21 -19.82 20.89 -0.27
CA ASP A 21 -18.66 21.23 -1.12
C ASP A 21 -17.35 21.21 -0.32
N ILE A 22 -17.39 21.61 0.95
CA ILE A 22 -16.25 21.51 1.87
C ILE A 22 -15.89 20.04 2.12
N ARG A 23 -16.88 19.20 2.46
CA ARG A 23 -16.67 17.75 2.67
C ARG A 23 -16.12 17.06 1.43
N GLU A 24 -16.59 17.44 0.25
CA GLU A 24 -16.11 16.89 -1.01
C GLU A 24 -14.68 17.37 -1.33
N ALA A 25 -14.39 18.66 -1.10
CA ALA A 25 -13.04 19.20 -1.24
C ALA A 25 -12.04 18.53 -0.29
N GLU A 26 -12.43 18.24 0.95
CA GLU A 26 -11.60 17.49 1.91
C GLU A 26 -11.24 16.10 1.37
N LYS A 27 -12.23 15.34 0.86
CA LYS A 27 -12.00 14.02 0.26
C LYS A 27 -11.05 14.09 -0.93
N ILE A 28 -11.22 15.08 -1.81
CA ILE A 28 -10.34 15.29 -2.97
C ILE A 28 -8.92 15.61 -2.51
N ILE A 29 -8.76 16.48 -1.52
CA ILE A 29 -7.44 16.87 -1.02
C ILE A 29 -6.75 15.69 -0.33
N GLU A 30 -7.46 14.90 0.46
CA GLU A 30 -6.91 13.71 1.09
C GLU A 30 -6.50 12.67 0.06
N HIS A 31 -7.35 12.42 -0.93
CA HIS A 31 -7.05 11.54 -2.06
C HIS A 31 -5.77 11.97 -2.81
N ASN A 32 -5.68 13.25 -3.19
CA ASN A 32 -4.51 13.79 -3.89
C ASN A 32 -3.24 13.72 -3.04
N ARG A 33 -3.34 14.00 -1.74
CA ARG A 33 -2.22 13.89 -0.81
C ARG A 33 -1.68 12.46 -0.75
N VAL A 34 -2.55 11.45 -0.74
CA VAL A 34 -2.13 10.05 -0.74
C VAL A 34 -1.45 9.68 -2.07
N LEU A 35 -2.02 10.10 -3.20
CA LEU A 35 -1.41 9.87 -4.52
C LEU A 35 -0.01 10.50 -4.62
N GLU A 36 0.13 11.75 -4.18
CA GLU A 36 1.40 12.46 -4.18
C GLU A 36 2.43 11.79 -3.26
N ALA A 37 2.01 11.37 -2.06
CA ALA A 37 2.86 10.63 -1.14
C ALA A 37 3.36 9.33 -1.78
N LEU A 38 2.48 8.54 -2.42
CA LEU A 38 2.83 7.30 -3.11
C LEU A 38 3.76 7.55 -4.31
N ALA A 39 3.53 8.62 -5.08
CA ALA A 39 4.35 8.98 -6.24
C ALA A 39 5.79 9.34 -5.85
N ASN A 40 5.95 10.05 -4.73
CA ASN A 40 7.23 10.54 -4.21
C ASN A 40 8.04 9.50 -3.41
N LEU A 41 7.50 8.29 -3.20
CA LEU A 41 8.22 7.22 -2.53
C LEU A 41 9.47 6.79 -3.29
N THR A 42 10.50 6.36 -2.54
CA THR A 42 11.65 5.66 -3.14
C THR A 42 11.21 4.34 -3.78
N LEU A 43 11.97 3.86 -4.76
CA LEU A 43 11.66 2.61 -5.47
C LEU A 43 11.44 1.42 -4.51
N HIS A 44 12.31 1.26 -3.52
CA HIS A 44 12.14 0.18 -2.53
C HIS A 44 10.92 0.38 -1.63
N SER A 45 10.59 1.62 -1.24
CA SER A 45 9.35 1.90 -0.50
C SER A 45 8.11 1.54 -1.33
N LYS A 46 8.09 1.87 -2.63
CA LYS A 46 7.02 1.46 -3.55
C LYS A 46 6.89 -0.06 -3.65
N LEU A 47 8.02 -0.78 -3.74
CA LEU A 47 8.04 -2.24 -3.76
C LEU A 47 7.51 -2.86 -2.46
N VAL A 48 7.78 -2.26 -1.30
CA VAL A 48 7.20 -2.70 -0.03
C VAL A 48 5.68 -2.50 -0.02
N VAL A 49 5.18 -1.34 -0.48
CA VAL A 49 3.72 -1.10 -0.60
C VAL A 49 3.08 -2.13 -1.55
N LEU A 50 3.69 -2.37 -2.72
CA LEU A 50 3.23 -3.39 -3.66
C LEU A 50 3.21 -4.80 -3.04
N SER A 51 4.21 -5.13 -2.22
CA SER A 51 4.26 -6.43 -1.55
C SER A 51 3.08 -6.63 -0.60
N VAL A 52 2.76 -5.61 0.21
CA VAL A 52 1.60 -5.62 1.10
C VAL A 52 0.29 -5.65 0.28
N PHE A 53 0.25 -4.93 -0.85
CA PHE A 53 -0.89 -4.95 -1.77
C PHE A 53 -1.15 -6.36 -2.34
N GLN A 54 -0.12 -7.07 -2.80
CA GLN A 54 -0.29 -8.43 -3.32
C GLN A 54 -0.68 -9.42 -2.22
N LEU A 55 -0.12 -9.29 -1.01
CA LEU A 55 -0.52 -10.10 0.14
C LEU A 55 -1.99 -9.86 0.51
N ALA A 56 -2.43 -8.61 0.52
CA ALA A 56 -3.82 -8.25 0.77
C ALA A 56 -4.76 -8.80 -0.32
N LYS A 57 -4.32 -8.80 -1.60
CA LYS A 57 -5.07 -9.38 -2.72
C LYS A 57 -5.24 -10.89 -2.56
N ALA A 58 -4.16 -11.61 -2.24
CA ALA A 58 -4.16 -13.07 -2.21
C ALA A 58 -4.86 -13.67 -0.98
N ASN A 59 -4.64 -13.12 0.21
CA ASN A 59 -4.99 -13.79 1.44
C ASN A 59 -6.06 -13.07 2.29
N GLY A 60 -6.45 -11.84 1.93
CA GLY A 60 -7.47 -11.07 2.67
C GLY A 60 -7.12 -10.71 4.13
N TYR A 61 -5.94 -11.09 4.64
CA TYR A 61 -5.54 -10.88 6.05
C TYR A 61 -4.28 -10.01 6.22
N LYS A 62 -4.02 -9.61 7.48
CA LYS A 62 -2.88 -8.78 7.91
C LYS A 62 -1.53 -9.52 7.74
N ALA A 63 -0.68 -9.04 6.84
CA ALA A 63 0.65 -9.60 6.59
C ALA A 63 1.59 -9.43 7.78
N ILE A 64 2.61 -10.28 7.89
CA ILE A 64 3.73 -10.08 8.82
C ILE A 64 4.99 -9.64 8.06
N THR A 65 5.99 -9.14 8.77
CA THR A 65 7.25 -8.66 8.16
C THR A 65 7.96 -9.73 7.33
N GLY A 66 7.85 -11.01 7.70
CA GLY A 66 8.41 -12.14 6.93
C GLY A 66 7.77 -12.27 5.55
N ASP A 67 6.44 -12.44 5.51
CA ASP A 67 5.66 -12.54 4.27
C ASP A 67 5.93 -11.36 3.33
N ILE A 68 5.97 -10.13 3.88
CA ILE A 68 6.26 -8.92 3.09
C ILE A 68 7.66 -8.99 2.50
N PHE A 69 8.64 -9.44 3.27
CA PHE A 69 10.03 -9.53 2.80
C PHE A 69 10.20 -10.55 1.67
N GLU A 70 9.49 -11.69 1.75
CA GLU A 70 9.53 -12.72 0.70
C GLU A 70 8.95 -12.19 -0.63
N VAL A 71 7.75 -11.59 -0.58
CA VAL A 71 7.14 -10.99 -1.77
C VAL A 71 8.00 -9.85 -2.30
N TYR A 72 8.49 -8.96 -1.43
CA TYR A 72 9.39 -7.87 -1.82
C TYR A 72 10.64 -8.37 -2.53
N SER A 73 11.26 -9.44 -2.03
CA SER A 73 12.46 -10.01 -2.62
C SER A 73 12.18 -10.63 -3.99
N GLU A 74 11.00 -11.20 -4.17
CA GLU A 74 10.54 -11.67 -5.48
C GLU A 74 10.34 -10.50 -6.46
N LEU A 75 9.62 -9.45 -6.06
CA LEU A 75 9.41 -8.27 -6.92
C LEU A 75 10.74 -7.58 -7.29
N CYS A 76 11.70 -7.53 -6.37
CA CYS A 76 13.05 -7.04 -6.67
C CYS A 76 13.73 -7.86 -7.77
N ARG A 77 13.62 -9.19 -7.72
CA ARG A 77 14.20 -10.09 -8.74
C ARG A 77 13.54 -9.92 -10.10
N GLU A 78 12.22 -9.78 -10.15
CA GLU A 78 11.49 -9.53 -11.40
C GLU A 78 11.90 -8.20 -12.06
N LEU A 79 12.33 -7.20 -11.26
CA LEU A 79 12.88 -5.94 -11.77
C LEU A 79 14.40 -5.95 -11.96
N SER A 80 15.09 -7.07 -11.70
CA SER A 80 16.55 -7.16 -11.71
C SER A 80 17.23 -6.15 -10.77
N ILE A 81 16.64 -5.92 -9.60
CA ILE A 81 17.15 -5.03 -8.55
C ILE A 81 17.60 -5.88 -7.35
N THR A 82 18.71 -5.49 -6.73
CA THR A 82 19.19 -6.13 -5.49
C THR A 82 18.24 -5.82 -4.32
N PRO A 83 17.68 -6.83 -3.63
CA PRO A 83 16.82 -6.61 -2.48
C PRO A 83 17.62 -6.02 -1.30
N LEU A 84 16.98 -5.14 -0.54
CA LEU A 84 17.50 -4.67 0.73
C LEU A 84 17.45 -5.77 1.80
N THR A 85 18.17 -5.57 2.91
CA THR A 85 18.08 -6.47 4.05
C THR A 85 16.70 -6.42 4.71
N GLN A 86 16.29 -7.51 5.34
CA GLN A 86 15.03 -7.58 6.09
C GLN A 86 14.93 -6.50 7.17
N ARG A 87 16.06 -6.14 7.80
CA ARG A 87 16.13 -5.03 8.76
C ARG A 87 15.73 -3.70 8.11
N ARG A 88 16.28 -3.37 6.93
CA ARG A 88 15.95 -2.13 6.24
C ARG A 88 14.50 -2.12 5.74
N VAL A 89 14.01 -3.25 5.25
CA VAL A 89 12.59 -3.41 4.88
C VAL A 89 11.68 -3.17 6.08
N SER A 90 12.03 -3.68 7.27
CA SER A 90 11.28 -3.38 8.48
C SER A 90 11.31 -1.89 8.83
N THR A 91 12.41 -1.17 8.57
CA THR A 91 12.47 0.28 8.74
C THR A 91 11.54 0.99 7.76
N LEU A 92 11.57 0.60 6.48
CA LEU A 92 10.66 1.13 5.45
C LEU A 92 9.19 0.92 5.81
N ILE A 93 8.83 -0.24 6.39
CA ILE A 93 7.46 -0.49 6.88
C ILE A 93 7.06 0.53 7.95
N ASN A 94 7.95 0.87 8.89
CA ASN A 94 7.64 1.86 9.92
C ASN A 94 7.58 3.28 9.34
N GLU A 95 8.43 3.61 8.36
CA GLU A 95 8.37 4.90 7.65
C GLU A 95 7.03 5.03 6.91
N LEU A 96 6.57 3.97 6.24
CA LEU A 96 5.28 3.91 5.55
C LEU A 96 4.08 3.97 6.52
N ASP A 97 4.22 3.40 7.72
CA ASP A 97 3.24 3.50 8.80
C ASP A 97 3.13 4.96 9.32
N ALA A 98 4.27 5.63 9.50
CA ALA A 98 4.29 7.05 9.89
C ALA A 98 3.70 7.97 8.82
N LEU A 99 3.80 7.60 7.54
CA LEU A 99 3.15 8.31 6.43
C LEU A 99 1.64 8.02 6.34
N GLY A 100 1.10 7.07 7.11
CA GLY A 100 -0.30 6.64 7.07
C GLY A 100 -0.64 5.81 5.84
N LEU A 101 0.35 5.25 5.13
CA LEU A 101 0.12 4.39 3.97
C LEU A 101 -0.11 2.93 4.38
N LEU A 102 0.55 2.51 5.46
CA LEU A 102 0.39 1.22 6.10
C LEU A 102 -0.09 1.42 7.54
N ASN A 103 -0.61 0.36 8.13
CA ASN A 103 -0.79 0.27 9.58
C ASN A 103 -0.05 -0.94 10.13
N ALA A 104 0.98 -0.72 10.94
CA ALA A 104 1.84 -1.74 11.52
C ALA A 104 1.60 -1.90 13.03
N GLN A 105 0.70 -2.82 13.40
CA GLN A 105 0.33 -3.06 14.79
C GLN A 105 1.16 -4.18 15.41
N ILE A 106 1.79 -3.93 16.58
CA ILE A 106 2.42 -4.98 17.37
C ILE A 106 1.33 -5.81 18.06
N VAL A 107 1.40 -7.13 17.90
CA VAL A 107 0.48 -8.08 18.52
C VAL A 107 1.29 -9.09 19.32
N ASN A 108 0.89 -9.31 20.58
CA ASN A 108 1.48 -10.33 21.43
C ASN A 108 0.83 -11.68 21.09
N MET A 109 1.66 -12.68 20.76
CA MET A 109 1.23 -14.04 20.44
C MET A 109 1.53 -15.02 21.60
N GLY A 110 1.62 -14.49 22.84
CA GLY A 110 1.96 -15.29 24.02
C GLY A 110 3.35 -15.92 23.92
N ARG A 111 3.41 -17.25 24.04
CA ARG A 111 4.68 -18.04 23.99
C ARG A 111 5.40 -17.95 22.64
N TYR A 112 4.69 -17.57 21.57
CA TYR A 112 5.26 -17.38 20.23
C TYR A 112 5.89 -15.99 20.02
N GLY A 113 5.94 -15.16 21.07
CA GLY A 113 6.60 -13.85 21.03
C GLY A 113 5.70 -12.71 20.56
N ARG A 114 6.31 -11.64 20.04
CA ARG A 114 5.63 -10.43 19.55
C ARG A 114 5.87 -10.32 18.05
N THR A 115 4.81 -10.10 17.28
CA THR A 115 4.90 -9.90 15.83
C THR A 115 4.22 -8.61 15.40
N LYS A 116 4.62 -8.06 14.27
CA LYS A 116 3.94 -6.92 13.65
C LYS A 116 2.94 -7.46 12.63
N LYS A 117 1.66 -7.14 12.83
CA LYS A 117 0.61 -7.33 11.82
C LYS A 117 0.49 -6.03 11.02
N ILE A 118 0.71 -6.12 9.73
CA ILE A 118 0.72 -5.00 8.80
C ILE A 118 -0.45 -5.12 7.82
N ARG A 119 -1.13 -4.00 7.58
CA ARG A 119 -2.17 -3.87 6.55
C ARG A 119 -1.98 -2.60 5.74
N LEU A 120 -2.57 -2.57 4.56
CA LEU A 120 -2.77 -1.32 3.83
C LEU A 120 -3.77 -0.45 4.59
N GLU A 121 -3.45 0.82 4.79
CA GLU A 121 -4.40 1.80 5.30
C GLU A 121 -5.07 2.57 4.15
N VAL A 122 -4.41 2.63 2.99
CA VAL A 122 -4.93 3.24 1.76
C VAL A 122 -5.72 2.25 0.90
N THR A 123 -6.63 2.77 0.08
CA THR A 123 -7.47 1.94 -0.80
C THR A 123 -6.65 1.32 -1.94
N ARG A 124 -7.09 0.14 -2.39
CA ARG A 124 -6.46 -0.57 -3.51
C ARG A 124 -6.51 0.22 -4.82
N THR A 125 -7.56 1.02 -5.02
CA THR A 125 -7.72 1.86 -6.21
C THR A 125 -6.64 2.94 -6.27
N LEU A 126 -6.36 3.61 -5.16
CA LEU A 126 -5.30 4.61 -5.04
C LEU A 126 -3.91 4.04 -5.35
N ILE A 127 -3.61 2.84 -4.86
CA ILE A 127 -2.32 2.18 -5.15
C ILE A 127 -2.20 1.88 -6.65
N LYS A 128 -3.27 1.35 -7.26
CA LYS A 128 -3.30 1.06 -8.69
C LYS A 128 -3.08 2.33 -9.51
N GLU A 129 -3.80 3.40 -9.19
CA GLU A 129 -3.69 4.68 -9.87
C GLU A 129 -2.28 5.28 -9.75
N ALA A 130 -1.71 5.31 -8.54
CA ALA A 130 -0.38 5.85 -8.30
C ALA A 130 0.73 5.09 -9.04
N PHE A 131 0.62 3.76 -9.14
CA PHE A 131 1.68 2.92 -9.72
C PHE A 131 1.44 2.52 -11.18
N ALA A 132 0.23 2.69 -11.72
CA ALA A 132 -0.06 2.37 -13.13
C ALA A 132 0.75 3.22 -14.11
N ASN A 133 1.03 4.47 -13.73
CA ASN A 133 1.80 5.41 -14.55
C ASN A 133 3.31 5.15 -14.51
N ASP A 134 3.81 4.31 -13.60
CA ASP A 134 5.22 3.95 -13.52
C ASP A 134 5.50 2.74 -14.43
N PRO A 135 6.31 2.88 -15.49
CA PRO A 135 6.53 1.81 -16.47
C PRO A 135 7.11 0.52 -15.88
N ARG A 136 7.82 0.62 -14.75
CA ARG A 136 8.43 -0.54 -14.06
C ARG A 136 7.44 -1.19 -13.11
N LEU A 137 6.64 -0.38 -12.41
CA LEU A 137 5.72 -0.88 -11.38
C LEU A 137 4.37 -1.29 -11.93
N GLY A 138 3.89 -0.68 -13.01
CA GLY A 138 2.59 -0.98 -13.62
C GLY A 138 2.45 -2.47 -13.97
N ARG A 139 3.52 -3.08 -14.48
CA ARG A 139 3.56 -4.53 -14.78
C ARG A 139 3.43 -5.42 -13.53
N LEU A 140 3.89 -4.92 -12.38
CA LEU A 140 3.87 -5.66 -11.12
C LEU A 140 2.52 -5.56 -10.38
N ILE A 141 1.63 -4.66 -10.78
CA ILE A 141 0.28 -4.54 -10.19
C ILE A 141 -0.54 -5.79 -10.47
N ASP A 142 -0.48 -6.28 -11.70
CA ASP A 142 -1.22 -7.47 -12.14
C ASP A 142 -0.40 -8.76 -11.99
N TYR A 143 0.89 -8.65 -11.64
CA TYR A 143 1.74 -9.79 -11.35
C TYR A 143 1.27 -10.52 -10.08
N GLU A 144 1.21 -11.85 -10.13
CA GLU A 144 0.92 -12.68 -8.96
C GLU A 144 2.21 -13.36 -8.48
N PRO A 145 2.72 -12.99 -7.29
CA PRO A 145 3.94 -13.58 -6.76
C PRO A 145 3.84 -15.09 -6.60
N LYS A 146 4.84 -15.81 -7.10
CA LYS A 146 4.93 -17.28 -7.08
C LYS A 146 4.94 -17.81 -5.65
N CYS A 147 5.63 -17.12 -4.74
CA CYS A 147 5.65 -17.49 -3.32
C CYS A 147 4.24 -17.53 -2.69
N LEU A 148 3.30 -16.72 -3.18
CA LEU A 148 1.90 -16.74 -2.72
C LEU A 148 1.12 -17.92 -3.33
N ALA A 149 1.39 -18.26 -4.58
CA ALA A 149 0.79 -19.41 -5.24
C ALA A 149 1.25 -20.75 -4.63
N GLU A 150 2.49 -20.82 -4.14
CA GLU A 150 3.03 -21.99 -3.42
C GLU A 150 2.47 -22.09 -2.01
N ALA A 151 2.38 -20.98 -1.27
CA ALA A 151 1.78 -20.96 0.06
C ALA A 151 0.29 -21.37 0.07
N SER A 152 -0.47 -21.02 -0.97
CA SER A 152 -1.84 -21.49 -1.16
C SER A 152 -1.90 -23.01 -1.39
N ARG A 153 -1.00 -23.55 -2.23
CA ARG A 153 -0.92 -25.00 -2.50
C ARG A 153 -0.50 -25.82 -1.28
N ASN A 154 0.41 -25.31 -0.46
CA ASN A 154 0.88 -26.04 0.72
C ASN A 154 -0.18 -26.11 1.84
N ARG A 155 -1.05 -25.10 1.97
CA ARG A 155 -2.19 -25.14 2.91
C ARG A 155 -3.25 -26.18 2.57
N ASN A 156 -3.37 -26.58 1.30
CA ASN A 156 -4.30 -27.62 0.86
C ASN A 156 -3.76 -29.06 0.97
N ARG A 157 -2.49 -29.27 1.37
CA ARG A 157 -1.88 -30.60 1.52
C ARG A 157 -1.74 -31.05 2.98
N GLY A 158 -2.27 -30.28 3.93
CA GLY A 158 -2.27 -30.60 5.35
C GLY A 158 -3.65 -31.01 5.85
N TRP A 159 -4.12 -32.19 5.45
CA TRP A 159 -5.14 -33.01 6.12
C TRP A 159 -4.77 -34.48 5.94
#